data_AF-A0A0S7EU10-F1
#
_entry.id   AF-A0A0S7EU10-F1
#
_cell.length_a   1.000
_cell.length_b   1.000
_cell.length_c   1.000
_cell.angle_alpha   90.00
_cell.angle_beta   90.00
_cell.angle_gamma   90.00
#
_symmetry.space_group_name_H-M   'P 1'
#
loop_
_entity.id
_entity.type
_entity.pdbx_description
1 polymer ?
#
loop_
_entity_poly.entity_id
_entity_poly.type
_entity_poly.pdbx_seq_one_letter_code
_entity_poly.pdbx_strand_id
1 'polypeptide(L)'
;KESQQQTGIKPFACGDCGRCFRLKSDLKGHMITHFDVKPFVCGLCGACFTRKQSLVWHVRFHTGEKLLSCDKCDKKFARKSVLQRHILVHAGLGRKKKPASQIKNFACKECGKTFLENYQVKRHMVIHIGEKPFSCNLCSKKFARAEGVKNHHKRIHCQ
;
A
#
# COMPACT_ATOMS: atom_id res chain seq x y z
N LYS A 1 -14.04 -19.55 -37.29
CA LYS A 1 -12.92 -18.62 -37.05
C LYS A 1 -12.73 -18.49 -35.55
N GLU A 2 -11.86 -19.35 -35.03
CA GLU A 2 -11.53 -19.50 -33.62
C GLU A 2 -10.57 -18.38 -33.20
N SER A 3 -10.91 -17.71 -32.10
CA SER A 3 -9.98 -16.86 -31.36
C SER A 3 -10.29 -16.90 -29.87
N GLN A 4 -10.35 -18.08 -29.26
CA GLN A 4 -10.28 -18.16 -27.80
C GLN A 4 -8.81 -18.23 -27.38
N GLN A 5 -8.26 -17.03 -27.12
CA GLN A 5 -6.99 -16.82 -26.46
C GLN A 5 -6.93 -17.64 -25.17
N GLN A 6 -5.85 -18.40 -24.98
CA GLN A 6 -5.44 -18.99 -23.70
C GLN A 6 -5.57 -17.96 -22.58
N THR A 7 -6.61 -18.06 -21.75
CA THR A 7 -6.77 -17.19 -20.57
C THR A 7 -6.16 -17.89 -19.36
N GLY A 8 -5.24 -17.19 -18.68
CA GLY A 8 -4.43 -17.73 -17.59
C GLY A 8 -5.27 -18.34 -16.48
N ILE A 9 -5.35 -19.67 -16.47
CA ILE A 9 -6.06 -20.46 -15.48
C ILE A 9 -5.49 -20.09 -14.10
N LYS A 10 -6.37 -19.69 -13.18
CA LYS A 10 -6.06 -19.45 -11.76
C LYS A 10 -6.69 -20.59 -10.95
N PRO A 11 -6.04 -21.77 -10.90
CA PRO A 11 -6.67 -22.99 -10.40
C PRO A 11 -6.86 -22.99 -8.88
N PHE A 12 -6.25 -22.06 -8.16
CA PHE A 12 -6.29 -22.02 -6.70
C PHE A 12 -7.25 -20.93 -6.23
N ALA A 13 -8.45 -21.30 -5.78
CA ALA A 13 -9.44 -20.38 -5.22
C ALA A 13 -9.39 -20.38 -3.68
N CYS A 14 -9.67 -19.22 -3.08
CA CYS A 14 -9.92 -19.09 -1.65
C CYS A 14 -11.38 -19.48 -1.36
N GLY A 15 -11.60 -20.42 -0.44
CA GLY A 15 -12.94 -20.82 -0.02
C GLY A 15 -13.70 -19.71 0.72
N ASP A 16 -12.99 -18.83 1.43
CA ASP A 16 -13.61 -17.83 2.31
C ASP A 16 -14.06 -16.55 1.56
N CYS A 17 -13.40 -16.19 0.45
CA CYS A 17 -13.73 -14.97 -0.30
C CYS A 17 -13.79 -15.16 -1.83
N GLY A 18 -13.67 -16.39 -2.32
CA GLY A 18 -13.78 -16.72 -3.75
C GLY A 18 -12.64 -16.20 -4.63
N ARG A 19 -11.60 -15.58 -4.06
CA ARG A 19 -10.50 -14.99 -4.82
C ARG A 19 -9.61 -16.07 -5.43
N CYS A 20 -9.32 -15.97 -6.73
CA CYS A 20 -8.50 -16.95 -7.44
C CYS A 20 -7.04 -16.48 -7.62
N PHE A 21 -6.13 -17.46 -7.54
CA PHE A 21 -4.69 -17.31 -7.60
C PHE A 21 -4.10 -18.27 -8.61
N ARG A 22 -3.01 -17.82 -9.25
CA ARG A 22 -2.27 -18.64 -10.24
C ARG A 22 -1.39 -19.69 -9.56
N LEU A 23 -0.90 -19.40 -8.35
CA LEU A 23 0.03 -20.25 -7.61
C LEU A 23 -0.53 -20.60 -6.24
N LYS A 24 -0.31 -21.85 -5.79
CA LYS A 24 -0.69 -22.32 -4.46
C LYS A 24 -0.02 -21.52 -3.34
N SER A 25 1.22 -21.06 -3.55
CA SER A 25 1.94 -20.19 -2.61
C SER A 25 1.26 -18.82 -2.41
N ASP A 26 0.66 -18.28 -3.46
CA ASP A 26 -0.08 -17.01 -3.38
C ASP A 26 -1.41 -17.19 -2.65
N LEU A 27 -2.11 -18.30 -2.90
CA LEU A 27 -3.30 -18.67 -2.12
C LEU A 27 -2.93 -18.84 -0.64
N LYS A 28 -1.89 -19.61 -0.31
CA LYS A 28 -1.43 -19.78 1.08
C LYS A 28 -1.08 -18.46 1.75
N GLY A 29 -0.36 -17.57 1.05
CA GLY A 29 -0.05 -16.23 1.55
C GLY A 29 -1.28 -15.33 1.72
N HIS A 30 -2.32 -15.56 0.93
CA HIS A 30 -3.60 -14.87 1.07
C HIS A 30 -4.44 -15.44 2.23
N MET A 31 -4.44 -16.76 2.47
CA MET A 31 -5.15 -17.34 3.62
C MET A 31 -4.68 -16.72 4.94
N ILE A 32 -3.39 -16.41 5.05
CA ILE A 32 -2.80 -15.69 6.19
C ILE A 32 -3.48 -14.32 6.44
N THR A 33 -4.03 -13.68 5.41
CA THR A 33 -4.75 -12.39 5.55
C THR A 33 -6.15 -12.53 6.14
N HIS A 34 -6.75 -13.73 6.14
CA HIS A 34 -8.03 -13.97 6.80
C HIS A 34 -7.90 -14.09 8.31
N PHE A 35 -6.74 -14.57 8.78
CA PHE A 35 -6.49 -14.80 10.20
C PHE A 35 -5.71 -13.65 10.87
N ASP A 36 -5.42 -12.57 10.13
CA ASP A 36 -4.55 -11.46 10.55
C ASP A 36 -3.17 -11.88 11.11
N VAL A 37 -2.78 -13.14 10.90
CA VAL A 37 -1.49 -13.67 11.35
C VAL A 37 -0.42 -13.06 10.46
N LYS A 38 0.60 -12.45 11.06
CA LYS A 38 1.75 -11.92 10.31
C LYS A 38 2.99 -12.65 10.81
N PRO A 39 3.26 -13.87 10.29
CA PRO A 39 4.23 -14.78 10.90
C PRO A 39 5.68 -14.31 10.80
N PHE A 40 5.96 -13.30 9.96
CA PHE A 40 7.30 -12.77 9.76
C PHE A 40 7.44 -11.45 10.48
N VAL A 41 8.10 -11.43 11.63
CA VAL A 41 8.30 -10.23 12.47
C VAL A 41 9.69 -9.65 12.26
N CYS A 42 9.79 -8.34 12.16
CA CYS A 42 11.05 -7.62 12.13
C CYS A 42 11.63 -7.52 13.53
N GLY A 43 12.81 -8.10 13.76
CA GLY A 43 13.50 -8.01 15.05
C GLY A 43 13.97 -6.60 15.43
N LEU A 44 14.01 -5.65 14.47
CA LEU A 44 14.50 -4.28 14.73
C LEU A 44 13.39 -3.29 15.12
N CYS A 45 12.15 -3.51 14.68
CA CYS A 45 11.05 -2.57 14.96
C CYS A 45 9.70 -3.24 15.27
N GLY A 46 9.67 -4.57 15.36
CA GLY A 46 8.45 -5.34 15.62
C GLY A 46 7.43 -5.34 14.48
N ALA A 47 7.74 -4.76 13.31
CA ALA A 47 6.82 -4.75 12.17
C ALA A 47 6.59 -6.18 11.64
N CYS A 48 5.32 -6.57 11.47
CA CYS A 48 4.96 -7.91 11.03
C CYS A 48 4.54 -7.94 9.55
N PHE A 49 4.88 -9.03 8.86
CA PHE A 49 4.65 -9.25 7.44
C PHE A 49 4.01 -10.61 7.18
N THR A 50 3.21 -10.69 6.12
CA THR A 50 2.56 -11.93 5.67
C THR A 50 3.48 -12.81 4.80
N ARG A 51 4.58 -12.25 4.29
CA ARG A 51 5.53 -12.93 3.40
C ARG A 51 6.97 -12.69 3.87
N LYS A 52 7.81 -13.73 3.87
CA LYS A 52 9.24 -13.66 4.22
C LYS A 52 9.98 -12.61 3.38
N GLN A 53 9.75 -12.58 2.07
CA GLN A 53 10.41 -11.63 1.18
C GLN A 53 10.09 -10.17 1.52
N SER A 54 8.87 -9.89 2.00
CA SER A 54 8.48 -8.55 2.45
C SER A 54 9.26 -8.14 3.69
N LEU A 55 9.48 -9.05 4.64
CA LEU A 55 10.33 -8.83 5.80
C LEU A 55 11.78 -8.55 5.38
N VAL A 56 12.37 -9.36 4.48
CA VAL A 56 13.74 -9.13 4.01
C VAL A 56 13.89 -7.75 3.36
N TRP A 57 12.92 -7.33 2.53
CA TRP A 57 12.95 -6.00 1.91
C TRP A 57 12.74 -4.86 2.90
N HIS A 58 12.06 -5.14 4.00
CA HIS A 58 11.87 -4.19 5.08
C HIS A 58 13.15 -4.07 5.93
N VAL A 59 13.83 -5.17 6.26
CA VAL A 59 15.10 -5.13 7.01
C VAL A 59 16.15 -4.29 6.27
N ARG A 60 16.21 -4.37 4.93
CA ARG A 60 17.09 -3.51 4.10
C ARG A 60 16.86 -2.00 4.29
N PHE A 61 15.69 -1.59 4.76
CA PHE A 61 15.42 -0.20 5.10
C PHE A 61 16.14 0.22 6.39
N HIS A 62 16.22 -0.69 7.37
CA HIS A 62 16.97 -0.44 8.60
C HIS A 62 18.47 -0.45 8.39
N THR A 63 18.99 -1.42 7.62
CA THR A 63 20.43 -1.57 7.38
C THR A 63 20.96 -0.59 6.34
N GLY A 64 20.07 0.06 5.57
CA GLY A 64 20.45 0.92 4.45
C GLY A 64 21.05 0.16 3.27
N GLU A 65 21.00 -1.18 3.27
CA GLU A 65 21.56 -2.02 2.22
C GLU A 65 20.88 -1.77 0.87
N LYS A 66 21.62 -1.09 -0.02
CA LYS A 66 21.24 -0.85 -1.42
C LYS A 66 22.21 -1.60 -2.31
N LEU A 67 21.90 -2.87 -2.57
CA LEU A 67 22.77 -3.81 -3.27
C LEU A 67 22.75 -3.67 -4.80
N LEU A 68 21.77 -2.96 -5.36
CA LEU A 68 21.57 -2.87 -6.80
C LEU A 68 21.97 -1.48 -7.32
N SER A 69 23.11 -1.38 -7.98
CA SER A 69 23.60 -0.14 -8.58
C SER A 69 22.96 0.12 -9.95
N CYS A 70 22.89 1.38 -10.35
CA CYS A 70 22.61 1.76 -11.71
C CYS A 70 23.92 1.88 -12.49
N ASP A 71 23.99 1.32 -13.70
CA ASP A 71 25.21 1.42 -14.52
C ASP A 71 25.42 2.80 -15.14
N LYS A 72 24.37 3.65 -15.12
CA LYS A 72 24.38 4.99 -15.72
C LYS A 72 24.55 6.12 -14.70
N CYS A 73 24.52 5.82 -13.40
CA CYS A 73 24.77 6.80 -12.33
C CYS A 73 25.05 6.11 -10.98
N ASP A 74 25.58 6.84 -10.00
CA ASP A 74 25.98 6.28 -8.69
C ASP A 74 24.81 5.90 -7.76
N LYS A 75 23.57 5.90 -8.26
CA LYS A 75 22.38 5.57 -7.45
C LYS A 75 22.28 4.07 -7.23
N LYS A 76 22.17 3.70 -5.96
CA LYS A 76 21.92 2.33 -5.51
C LYS A 76 20.47 2.15 -5.04
N PHE A 77 19.94 0.94 -5.19
CA PHE A 77 18.55 0.59 -4.89
C PHE A 77 18.44 -0.72 -4.09
N ALA A 78 17.43 -0.80 -3.22
CA ALA A 78 17.17 -1.99 -2.40
C ALA A 78 16.34 -3.07 -3.13
N ARG A 79 15.67 -2.72 -4.24
CA ARG A 79 14.74 -3.60 -4.98
C ARG A 79 14.92 -3.46 -6.50
N LYS A 80 14.91 -4.60 -7.20
CA LYS A 80 15.07 -4.66 -8.67
C LYS A 80 13.99 -3.86 -9.41
N SER A 81 12.74 -3.96 -8.99
CA SER A 81 11.64 -3.20 -9.61
C SER A 81 11.82 -1.69 -9.52
N VAL A 82 12.46 -1.20 -8.46
CA VAL A 82 12.75 0.23 -8.29
C VAL A 82 13.91 0.65 -9.20
N LEU A 83 14.98 -0.15 -9.28
CA LEU A 83 16.07 0.08 -10.23
C LEU A 83 15.56 0.08 -11.67
N GLN A 84 14.74 -0.90 -12.06
CA GLN A 84 14.18 -0.98 -13.42
C GLN A 84 13.35 0.27 -13.77
N ARG A 85 12.50 0.73 -12.84
CA ARG A 85 11.77 2.00 -13.01
C ARG A 85 12.72 3.20 -13.08
N HIS A 86 13.83 3.18 -12.36
CA HIS A 86 14.83 4.23 -12.40
C HIS A 86 15.57 4.26 -13.74
N ILE A 87 15.92 3.10 -14.32
CA ILE A 87 16.58 3.01 -15.63
C ILE A 87 15.73 3.68 -16.73
N LEU A 88 14.40 3.60 -16.63
CA LEU A 88 13.50 4.32 -17.55
C LEU A 88 13.69 5.85 -17.53
N VAL A 89 14.14 6.42 -16.41
CA VAL A 89 14.48 7.85 -16.32
C VAL A 89 15.64 8.19 -17.25
N HIS A 90 16.68 7.34 -17.30
CA HIS A 90 17.79 7.52 -18.23
C HIS A 90 17.39 7.34 -19.71
N ALA A 91 16.29 6.62 -19.97
CA ALA A 91 15.72 6.47 -21.31
C ALA A 91 14.71 7.58 -21.66
N GLY A 92 14.49 8.59 -20.81
CA GLY A 92 13.46 9.61 -21.00
C GLY A 92 12.01 9.10 -20.87
N LEU A 93 11.84 7.82 -20.51
CA LEU A 93 10.57 7.12 -20.29
C LEU A 93 10.18 7.04 -18.81
N GLY A 94 10.88 7.80 -17.95
CA GLY A 94 10.51 7.95 -16.55
C GLY A 94 9.07 8.43 -16.41
N ARG A 95 8.47 8.26 -15.22
CA ARG A 95 7.11 8.79 -14.97
C ARG A 95 7.10 10.31 -15.23
N LYS A 96 6.64 10.73 -16.41
CA LYS A 96 6.31 12.13 -16.68
C LYS A 96 5.23 12.49 -15.67
N LYS A 97 5.46 13.50 -14.83
CA LYS A 97 4.37 14.09 -14.05
C LYS A 97 3.31 14.48 -15.07
N LYS A 98 2.08 13.98 -14.91
CA LYS A 98 0.98 14.43 -15.78
C LYS A 98 0.92 15.96 -15.68
N PRO A 99 0.86 16.68 -16.81
CA PRO A 99 0.70 18.13 -16.75
C PRO A 99 -0.56 18.44 -15.94
N ALA A 100 -0.56 19.55 -15.19
CA ALA A 100 -1.66 19.91 -14.29
C ALA A 100 -3.03 19.94 -15.01
N SER A 101 -3.02 20.28 -16.30
CA SER A 101 -4.18 20.27 -17.21
C SER A 101 -4.78 18.88 -17.48
N GLN A 102 -4.04 17.79 -17.25
CA GLN A 102 -4.50 16.41 -17.45
C GLN A 102 -4.73 15.67 -16.13
N ILE A 103 -4.61 16.36 -14.99
CA ILE A 103 -4.97 15.81 -13.68
C ILE A 103 -6.49 15.88 -13.56
N LYS A 104 -7.15 14.77 -13.85
CA LYS A 104 -8.57 14.61 -13.60
C LYS A 104 -8.81 14.65 -12.09
N ASN A 105 -9.40 15.75 -11.63
CA ASN A 105 -9.84 15.88 -10.24
C ASN A 105 -11.12 15.05 -10.01
N PHE A 106 -11.26 14.54 -8.80
CA PHE A 106 -12.42 13.82 -8.31
C PHE A 106 -13.18 14.73 -7.36
N ALA A 107 -14.45 15.01 -7.65
CA ALA A 107 -15.29 15.84 -6.80
C ALA A 107 -16.10 14.98 -5.81
N CYS A 108 -16.27 15.48 -4.59
CA CYS A 108 -17.27 15.00 -3.65
C CYS A 108 -18.65 15.45 -4.15
N LYS A 109 -19.61 14.52 -4.23
CA LYS A 109 -20.98 14.83 -4.69
C LYS A 109 -21.78 15.64 -3.67
N GLU A 110 -21.50 15.48 -2.38
CA GLU A 110 -22.25 16.12 -1.30
C GLU A 110 -21.86 17.59 -1.07
N CYS A 111 -20.58 17.94 -1.27
CA CYS A 111 -20.09 19.29 -0.99
C CYS A 111 -19.25 19.93 -2.11
N GLY A 112 -19.11 19.27 -3.26
CA GLY A 112 -18.37 19.80 -4.41
C GLY A 112 -16.85 19.87 -4.25
N LYS A 113 -16.29 19.54 -3.08
CA LYS A 113 -14.84 19.58 -2.84
C LYS A 113 -14.09 18.67 -3.82
N THR A 114 -13.03 19.19 -4.42
CA THR A 114 -12.24 18.49 -5.43
C THR A 114 -10.95 17.92 -4.83
N PHE A 115 -10.55 16.75 -5.33
CA PHE A 115 -9.40 16.01 -4.85
C PHE A 115 -8.62 15.43 -6.03
N LEU A 116 -7.32 15.26 -5.86
CA LEU A 116 -6.45 14.75 -6.93
C LEU A 116 -6.68 13.25 -7.23
N GLU A 117 -7.16 12.49 -6.24
CA GLU A 117 -7.34 11.04 -6.37
C GLU A 117 -8.64 10.57 -5.71
N ASN A 118 -9.22 9.49 -6.24
CA ASN A 118 -10.50 8.94 -5.76
C ASN A 118 -10.44 8.50 -4.28
N TYR A 119 -9.30 7.95 -3.82
CA TYR A 119 -9.16 7.52 -2.42
C TYR A 119 -9.32 8.68 -1.43
N GLN A 120 -8.98 9.90 -1.85
CA GLN A 120 -9.13 11.11 -1.05
C GLN A 120 -10.60 11.48 -0.88
N VAL A 121 -11.39 11.38 -1.95
CA VAL A 121 -12.85 11.55 -1.89
C VAL A 121 -13.45 10.51 -0.96
N LYS A 122 -13.12 9.23 -1.14
CA LYS A 122 -13.63 8.13 -0.27
C LYS A 122 -13.32 8.38 1.21
N ARG A 123 -12.10 8.82 1.52
CA ARG A 123 -11.70 9.18 2.88
C ARG A 123 -12.44 10.41 3.40
N HIS A 124 -12.69 11.39 2.54
CA HIS A 124 -13.43 12.59 2.88
C HIS A 124 -14.90 12.30 3.20
N MET A 125 -15.52 11.31 2.55
CA MET A 125 -16.91 10.92 2.79
C MET A 125 -17.24 10.59 4.25
N VAL A 126 -16.25 10.16 5.04
CA VAL A 126 -16.41 9.89 6.49
C VAL A 126 -16.93 11.13 7.24
N ILE A 127 -16.65 12.34 6.75
CA ILE A 127 -17.16 13.59 7.33
C ILE A 127 -18.67 13.74 7.11
N HIS A 128 -19.19 13.33 5.95
CA HIS A 128 -20.60 13.41 5.63
C HIS A 128 -21.43 12.33 6.35
N ILE A 129 -20.86 11.14 6.50
CA ILE A 129 -21.50 10.03 7.22
C ILE A 129 -21.48 10.29 8.74
N GLY A 130 -20.55 11.12 9.23
CA GLY A 130 -20.38 11.40 10.66
C GLY A 130 -19.72 10.25 11.44
N GLU A 131 -19.33 9.17 10.77
CA GLU A 131 -18.62 8.05 11.37
C GLU A 131 -17.26 8.51 11.93
N LYS A 132 -16.93 8.03 13.13
CA LYS A 132 -15.62 8.22 13.75
C LYS A 132 -15.04 6.86 14.12
N PRO A 133 -14.51 6.11 13.14
CA PRO A 133 -14.13 4.71 13.34
C PRO A 133 -12.94 4.52 14.29
N PHE A 134 -12.18 5.58 14.54
CA PHE A 134 -10.95 5.49 15.31
C PHE A 134 -11.16 6.08 16.70
N SER A 135 -11.12 5.24 17.73
CA SER A 135 -11.18 5.66 19.13
C SER A 135 -9.79 5.78 19.74
N CYS A 136 -9.64 6.73 20.67
CA CYS A 136 -8.55 6.70 21.64
C CYS A 136 -8.75 5.50 22.57
N ASN A 137 -7.68 4.81 22.92
CA ASN A 137 -7.71 3.70 23.88
C ASN A 137 -7.50 4.16 25.33
N LEU A 138 -7.10 5.41 25.54
CA LEU A 138 -6.86 6.01 26.85
C LEU A 138 -8.00 6.95 27.29
N CYS A 139 -8.88 7.35 26.37
CA CYS A 139 -10.08 8.12 26.69
C CYS A 139 -11.19 7.87 25.65
N SER A 140 -12.41 8.32 25.95
CA SER A 140 -13.59 8.08 25.08
C SER A 140 -13.66 8.94 23.81
N LYS A 141 -12.58 9.67 23.45
CA LYS A 141 -12.57 10.51 22.25
C LYS A 141 -12.47 9.68 20.96
N LYS A 142 -13.35 9.98 20.00
CA LYS A 142 -13.40 9.34 18.68
C LYS A 142 -12.99 10.32 17.58
N PHE A 143 -12.38 9.81 16.52
CA PHE A 143 -11.81 10.56 15.41
C PHE A 143 -12.18 9.92 14.07
N ALA A 144 -12.33 10.76 13.04
CA ALA A 144 -12.57 10.31 11.66
C ALA A 144 -11.32 9.71 10.99
N ARG A 145 -10.12 9.93 11.56
CA ARG A 145 -8.84 9.46 11.02
C ARG A 145 -7.91 8.96 12.12
N ALA A 146 -7.16 7.89 11.85
CA ALA A 146 -6.13 7.35 12.76
C ALA A 146 -5.03 8.37 13.11
N GLU A 147 -4.68 9.26 12.18
CA GLU A 147 -3.74 10.35 12.43
C GLU A 147 -4.24 11.32 13.51
N GLY A 148 -5.56 11.55 13.57
CA GLY A 148 -6.19 12.34 14.63
C GLY A 148 -5.97 11.70 16.01
N VAL A 149 -6.11 10.38 16.11
CA VAL A 149 -5.82 9.62 17.35
C VAL A 149 -4.34 9.76 17.73
N LYS A 150 -3.42 9.56 16.77
CA LYS A 150 -1.97 9.69 17.02
C LYS A 150 -1.60 11.08 17.54
N ASN A 151 -2.11 12.13 16.91
CA ASN A 151 -1.84 13.50 17.32
C ASN A 151 -2.48 13.81 18.68
N HIS A 152 -3.67 13.27 18.95
CA HIS A 152 -4.32 13.39 20.25
C HIS A 152 -3.51 12.70 21.36
N HIS A 153 -3.07 11.46 21.14
CA HIS A 153 -2.21 10.74 22.10
C HIS A 153 -0.94 11.53 22.41
N LYS A 154 -0.24 12.03 21.37
CA LYS A 154 0.98 12.82 21.55
C LYS A 154 0.78 14.10 22.36
N ARG A 155 -0.37 14.76 22.24
CA ARG A 155 -0.61 16.07 22.88
C ARG A 155 -1.23 15.96 24.28
N ILE A 156 -1.96 14.88 24.56
CA ILE A 156 -2.79 14.77 25.77
C ILE A 156 -2.34 13.61 26.67
N HIS A 157 -1.84 12.51 26.09
CA HIS A 157 -1.54 11.28 26.82
C HIS A 157 -0.04 10.92 26.84
N CYS A 158 0.79 11.66 26.12
CA CYS A 158 2.24 11.52 26.10
C CYS A 158 2.83 12.79 26.74
N GLN A 159 2.74 12.87 28.07
CA GLN A 159 3.64 13.68 28.88
C GLN A 159 4.87 12.84 29.21
#